data_AF-A0A3B9ISJ3-F1
#
_entry.id   AF-A0A3B9ISJ3-F1
#
_cell.length_a   1.000
_cell.length_b   1.000
_cell.length_c   1.000
_cell.angle_alpha   90.00
_cell.angle_beta   90.00
_cell.angle_gamma   90.00
#
_symmetry.space_group_name_H-M   'P 1'
#
loop_
_entity.id
_entity.type
_entity.pdbx_description
1 polymer ?
#
loop_
_entity_poly.entity_id
_entity_poly.type
_entity_poly.pdbx_seq_one_letter_code
_entity_poly.pdbx_strand_id
1 'polypeptide(L)' 'MSHARMLRDRIEAGQTVWMAGAYDVLSARLVADAGFDAVFTTGFGVSASLLGEPDVELYTMT' A
#
# COMPACT_ATOMS: atom_id res chain seq x y z
N MET A 1 10.66 14.07 10.13
CA MET A 1 9.20 14.13 9.85
C MET A 1 8.69 12.71 9.76
N SER A 2 7.50 12.38 10.26
CA SER A 2 6.91 11.04 10.08
C SER A 2 6.28 10.93 8.69
N HIS A 3 6.21 9.71 8.13
CA HIS A 3 5.51 9.45 6.87
C HIS A 3 4.04 9.93 6.92
N ALA A 4 3.36 9.73 8.07
CA ALA A 4 2.00 10.19 8.29
C ALA A 4 1.87 11.72 8.19
N ARG A 5 2.85 12.47 8.70
CA ARG A 5 2.86 13.93 8.57
C ARG A 5 3.12 14.37 7.12
N MET A 6 4.07 13.74 6.44
CA MET A 6 4.34 14.04 5.03
C MET A 6 3.11 13.82 4.13
N LEU A 7 2.37 12.73 4.33
CA LEU A 7 1.14 12.47 3.60
C LEU A 7 0.06 13.50 3.92
N ARG A 8 -0.13 13.84 5.20
CA ARG A 8 -1.08 14.86 5.65
C ARG A 8 -0.81 16.21 4.99
N ASP A 9 0.44 16.67 5.01
CA ASP A 9 0.84 17.95 4.44
C ASP A 9 0.53 18.00 2.92
N ARG A 10 0.74 16.90 2.18
CA ARG A 10 0.40 16.80 0.74
C ARG A 10 -1.11 16.87 0.49
N ILE A 11 -1.90 16.18 1.30
CA ILE A 11 -3.36 16.19 1.22
C ILE A 11 -3.89 17.60 1.50
N GLU A 12 -3.40 18.25 2.56
CA GLU A 12 -3.81 19.61 2.94
C GLU A 12 -3.40 20.65 1.90
N ALA A 13 -2.28 20.44 1.20
CA ALA A 13 -1.87 21.25 0.06
C ALA A 13 -2.73 21.04 -1.21
N GLY A 14 -3.72 20.16 -1.18
CA GLY A 14 -4.58 19.83 -2.33
C GLY A 14 -3.87 19.05 -3.44
N GLN A 15 -2.72 18.43 -3.13
CA GLN A 15 -1.96 17.67 -4.11
C GLN A 15 -2.51 16.25 -4.23
N THR A 16 -2.77 15.79 -5.45
CA THR A 16 -3.07 14.38 -5.71
C THR A 16 -1.84 13.53 -5.39
N VAL A 17 -2.03 12.49 -4.56
CA VAL A 17 -0.99 11.51 -4.24
C VAL A 17 -1.30 10.22 -4.99
N TRP A 18 -0.52 9.94 -6.04
CA TRP A 18 -0.60 8.68 -6.75
C TRP A 18 0.03 7.57 -5.91
N MET A 19 -0.72 6.50 -5.68
CA MET A 19 -0.26 5.33 -4.93
C MET A 19 -0.47 4.09 -5.78
N ALA A 20 0.58 3.29 -5.97
CA ALA A 20 0.45 2.00 -6.63
C ALA A 20 0.19 0.89 -5.60
N GLY A 21 -0.59 -0.11 -6.00
CA GLY A 21 -0.92 -1.26 -5.16
C GLY A 21 0.21 -2.29 -5.17
N ALA A 22 0.65 -2.73 -4.00
CA ALA A 22 1.59 -3.83 -3.82
C ALA A 22 1.02 -4.84 -2.82
N TYR A 23 1.10 -6.13 -3.14
CA TYR A 23 0.59 -7.23 -2.30
C TYR A 23 1.71 -8.07 -1.65
N ASP A 24 2.97 -7.81 -2.02
CA ASP A 24 4.16 -8.45 -1.48
C ASP A 24 5.39 -7.53 -1.58
N VAL A 25 6.54 -8.00 -1.10
CA VAL A 25 7.79 -7.21 -1.12
C VAL A 25 8.31 -6.99 -2.54
N LEU A 26 8.14 -7.96 -3.45
CA LEU A 26 8.62 -7.85 -4.82
C LEU A 26 7.84 -6.79 -5.60
N SER A 27 6.51 -6.79 -5.51
CA SER A 27 5.65 -5.75 -6.08
C SER A 27 5.95 -4.37 -5.48
N ALA A 28 6.19 -4.27 -4.17
CA ALA A 28 6.58 -3.01 -3.53
C ALA A 28 7.92 -2.46 -4.06
N ARG A 29 8.90 -3.34 -4.32
CA ARG A 29 10.17 -2.96 -4.96
C ARG A 29 9.96 -2.42 -6.37
N LEU A 30 9.13 -3.09 -7.18
CA LEU A 30 8.83 -2.63 -8.54
C LEU A 30 8.11 -1.26 -8.53
N VAL A 31 7.21 -1.03 -7.57
CA VAL A 31 6.55 0.27 -7.38
C VAL A 31 7.56 1.38 -7.07
N ALA A 32 8.52 1.11 -6.18
CA ALA A 32 9.57 2.06 -5.85
C ALA A 32 10.49 2.34 -7.05
N ASP A 33 10.90 1.29 -7.79
CA ASP A 33 11.74 1.42 -8.98
C ASP A 33 11.01 2.16 -10.12
N ALA A 34 9.67 2.10 -10.15
CA ALA A 34 8.83 2.88 -11.07
C ALA A 34 8.66 4.35 -10.67
N GLY A 35 9.23 4.79 -9.54
CA GLY A 35 9.26 6.19 -9.13
C GLY A 35 8.02 6.68 -8.38
N PHE A 36 7.20 5.80 -7.82
CA PHE A 36 6.09 6.21 -6.97
C PHE A 36 6.58 6.65 -5.58
N ASP A 37 6.09 7.80 -5.11
CA ASP A 37 6.39 8.30 -3.76
C ASP A 37 5.58 7.62 -2.64
N ALA A 38 4.61 6.80 -3.02
CA ALA A 38 3.71 6.13 -2.09
C ALA A 38 3.22 4.79 -2.66
N VAL A 39 3.06 3.83 -1.77
CA VAL A 39 2.54 2.49 -2.05
C VAL A 39 1.40 2.20 -1.09
N PHE A 40 0.42 1.42 -1.52
CA PHE A 40 -0.62 0.90 -0.65
C PHE A 40 -0.77 -0.61 -0.85
N THR A 41 -1.35 -1.29 0.13
CA THR A 41 -1.76 -2.69 0.02
C THR A 41 -3.27 -2.79 0.12
N THR A 42 -3.83 -3.89 -0.38
CA THR A 42 -5.27 -4.19 -0.30
C THR A 42 -5.51 -5.37 0.62
N GLY A 43 -6.71 -5.45 1.20
CA GLY A 43 -7.10 -6.60 2.02
C GLY A 43 -7.03 -7.93 1.24
N PHE A 44 -7.62 -7.96 0.05
CA PHE A 44 -7.46 -9.09 -0.87
C PHE A 44 -5.99 -9.42 -1.18
N GLY A 45 -5.15 -8.40 -1.39
CA GLY A 45 -3.72 -8.59 -1.64
C GLY A 45 -3.05 -9.35 -0.51
N VAL A 46 -3.37 -9.01 0.74
CA VAL A 46 -2.93 -9.76 1.93
C VAL A 46 -3.53 -11.15 1.96
N SER A 47 -4.85 -11.32 1.79
CA SER A 47 -5.52 -12.63 1.83
C SER A 47 -4.92 -13.61 0.81
N ALA A 48 -4.78 -13.16 -0.45
CA ALA A 48 -4.28 -13.98 -1.53
C ALA A 48 -2.78 -14.25 -1.43
N SER A 49 -1.96 -13.27 -1.03
CA SER A 49 -0.50 -13.46 -0.97
C SER A 49 -0.01 -14.17 0.29
N LEU A 50 -0.68 -13.94 1.43
CA LEU A 50 -0.31 -14.52 2.73
C LEU A 50 -0.95 -15.89 2.95
N LEU A 51 -2.25 -16.03 2.67
CA LEU A 51 -3.02 -17.25 2.96
C LEU A 51 -3.33 -18.08 1.71
N GLY A 52 -3.35 -17.46 0.52
CA GLY A 52 -3.82 -18.12 -0.70
C GLY A 52 -5.35 -18.25 -0.76
N GLU A 53 -6.07 -17.41 -0.02
CA GLU A 53 -7.51 -17.52 0.23
C GLU A 53 -8.30 -16.35 -0.39
N PRO A 54 -9.63 -16.48 -0.59
CA PRO A 54 -10.46 -15.40 -1.11
C PRO A 54 -10.59 -14.23 -0.12
N ASP A 55 -11.06 -13.08 -0.62
CA ASP A 55 -11.30 -11.87 0.19
C ASP A 55 -12.58 -12.00 1.03
N VAL A 56 -12.50 -12.76 2.12
CA VAL A 56 -13.63 -13.04 3.04
C VAL A 56 -13.19 -12.93 4.50
N GLU A 57 -12.31 -11.97 4.79
CA GLU A 57 -11.91 -11.58 6.16
C GLU A 57 -11.32 -12.71 7.02
N LEU A 58 -10.60 -13.65 6.39
CA LEU A 58 -9.99 -14.79 7.10
C LEU A 58 -8.69 -14.44 7.83
N TYR A 59 -7.97 -13.41 7.37
CA TYR A 59 -6.73 -12.96 8.00
C TYR A 59 -7.01 -11.98 9.16
N THR A 60 -6.16 -12.03 10.20
CA THR A 60 -6.27 -11.18 11.40
C THR A 60 -5.16 -10.14 11.47
N MET A 61 -5.19 -9.26 12.47
CA MET A 61 -4.20 -8.17 12.66
C MET A 61 -2.83 -8.64 13.20
N THR A 62 -2.66 -9.93 13.41
CA THR A 62 -1.48 -10.57 14.00
C THR A 62 -0.64 -11.22 12.93
#